data_AF-A0A559RIF4-F1
#
_entry.id   AF-A0A559RIF4-F1
#
_cell.length_a   1.000
_cell.length_b   1.000
_cell.length_c   1.000
_cell.angle_alpha   90.00
_cell.angle_beta   90.00
_cell.angle_gamma   90.00
#
_symmetry.space_group_name_H-M   'P 1'
#
loop_
_entity.id
_entity.type
_entity.pdbx_description
1 polymer ?
#
loop_
_entity_poly.entity_id
_entity_poly.type
_entity_poly.pdbx_seq_one_letter_code
_entity_poly.pdbx_strand_id
1 'polypeptide(L)'
;MKTCIFCGKKPDKKTKEHVIPRWLIEMTGDPNRTTFIGKYKDTLRKFPWQNFTFPACNKCNQEFAELEGKAKLVFINLLDKKKITTEQINILLDWLDKVRIGLWLGYLMLDKVIGFKPNFHIKQRLGVSDRMVSIHYLNDSELGIGYSCTEFPAFKISPSCFILTINNISLFNFSMEFALSRRMGFPFPEKKLVVPNETMVRIDEFKKGNERIMNPIIRKPILKDSIRLYQSIQKPVSGIIPIEYLGKYYNDYMDNNVSHIYCENDFTKEYGFLEDILDIGKPVETKRSLTLKKLTIQTLEYQIFCLSELQPSFELLDKKEISLRNKFYRKQIQINQSYIKKIKQKR
;
A
#
# COMPACT_ATOMS: atom_id res chain seq x y z
N MET A 1 13.67 -16.67 -17.26
CA MET A 1 12.32 -17.21 -17.52
C MET A 1 11.30 -16.26 -16.90
N LYS A 2 10.29 -15.75 -17.65
CA LYS A 2 9.34 -14.77 -17.09
C LYS A 2 8.29 -15.49 -16.24
N THR A 3 8.24 -15.20 -14.94
CA THR A 3 7.30 -15.77 -13.96
C THR A 3 5.93 -15.09 -14.05
N CYS A 4 4.90 -15.73 -13.51
CA CYS A 4 3.57 -15.15 -13.32
C CYS A 4 3.63 -14.04 -12.28
N ILE A 5 3.14 -12.84 -12.62
CA ILE A 5 3.14 -11.68 -11.70
C ILE A 5 2.30 -11.92 -10.43
N PHE A 6 1.29 -12.79 -10.51
CA PHE A 6 0.41 -13.08 -9.37
C PHE A 6 0.99 -14.11 -8.40
N CYS A 7 1.45 -15.26 -8.90
CA CYS A 7 1.84 -16.39 -8.06
C CYS A 7 3.34 -16.68 -8.06
N GLY A 8 4.13 -16.03 -8.92
CA GLY A 8 5.58 -16.23 -9.02
C GLY A 8 6.05 -17.52 -9.67
N LYS A 9 5.14 -18.44 -9.99
CA LYS A 9 5.45 -19.70 -10.69
C LYS A 9 5.58 -19.47 -12.20
N LYS A 10 6.05 -20.48 -12.94
CA LYS A 10 6.00 -20.47 -14.41
C LYS A 10 4.52 -20.33 -14.85
N PRO A 11 4.18 -19.40 -15.76
CA PRO A 11 2.81 -19.21 -16.19
C PRO A 11 2.20 -20.47 -16.81
N ASP A 12 1.04 -20.88 -16.32
CA ASP A 12 0.17 -21.88 -16.94
C ASP A 12 -0.85 -21.19 -17.85
N LYS A 13 -1.00 -21.66 -19.09
CA LYS A 13 -1.78 -21.00 -20.17
C LYS A 13 -1.55 -19.48 -20.18
N LYS A 14 -0.32 -19.08 -20.51
CA LYS A 14 0.20 -17.71 -20.35
C LYS A 14 -0.71 -16.64 -20.96
N THR A 15 -1.19 -15.72 -20.13
CA THR A 15 -1.87 -14.50 -20.52
C THR A 15 -1.00 -13.27 -20.24
N LYS A 16 -1.51 -12.09 -20.57
CA LYS A 16 -0.93 -10.79 -20.19
C LYS A 16 -1.87 -10.11 -19.21
N GLU A 17 -1.33 -9.79 -18.04
CA GLU A 17 -2.01 -9.01 -17.02
C GLU A 17 -1.65 -7.53 -17.14
N HIS A 18 -2.64 -6.64 -17.00
CA HIS A 18 -2.40 -5.21 -16.86
C HIS A 18 -2.31 -4.83 -15.37
N VAL A 19 -1.17 -4.30 -14.90
CA VAL A 19 -1.06 -3.89 -13.49
C VAL A 19 -2.06 -2.80 -13.14
N ILE A 20 -2.23 -1.82 -14.05
CA ILE A 20 -3.33 -0.87 -14.00
C ILE A 20 -4.45 -1.35 -14.91
N PRO A 21 -5.65 -1.64 -14.38
CA PRO A 21 -6.76 -2.17 -15.15
C PRO A 21 -7.10 -1.35 -16.40
N ARG A 22 -7.56 -2.03 -17.46
CA ARG A 22 -8.03 -1.37 -18.68
C ARG A 22 -9.20 -0.42 -18.44
N TRP A 23 -10.12 -0.80 -17.56
CA TRP A 23 -11.28 0.05 -17.26
C TRP A 23 -10.88 1.41 -16.69
N LEU A 24 -9.78 1.48 -15.93
CA LEU A 24 -9.26 2.78 -15.48
C LEU A 24 -8.73 3.58 -16.66
N ILE A 25 -7.96 2.94 -17.54
CA ILE A 25 -7.38 3.59 -18.71
C ILE A 25 -8.51 4.21 -19.56
N GLU A 26 -9.55 3.42 -19.84
CA GLU A 26 -10.77 3.84 -20.54
C GLU A 26 -11.50 4.99 -19.83
N MET A 27 -11.66 4.92 -18.51
CA MET A 27 -12.29 5.97 -17.70
C MET A 27 -11.56 7.32 -17.73
N THR A 28 -10.32 7.36 -18.21
CA THR A 28 -9.53 8.59 -18.28
C THR A 28 -9.39 9.16 -19.69
N GLY A 29 -10.10 8.57 -20.67
CA GLY A 29 -10.33 9.15 -22.00
C GLY A 29 -9.18 9.01 -23.00
N ASP A 30 -8.02 8.45 -22.61
CA ASP A 30 -6.90 8.22 -23.54
C ASP A 30 -6.19 6.88 -23.27
N PRO A 31 -6.39 5.85 -24.12
CA PRO A 31 -5.74 4.55 -23.99
C PRO A 31 -4.24 4.56 -24.31
N ASN A 32 -3.78 5.57 -25.04
CA ASN A 32 -2.37 5.76 -25.37
C ASN A 32 -1.64 6.62 -24.33
N ARG A 33 -2.34 7.06 -23.28
CA ARG A 33 -1.76 7.87 -22.22
C ARG A 33 -0.51 7.20 -21.69
N THR A 34 0.56 7.97 -21.68
CA THR A 34 1.87 7.52 -21.23
C THR A 34 2.11 7.95 -19.80
N THR A 35 2.80 7.11 -19.04
CA THR A 35 3.33 7.42 -17.72
C THR A 35 4.86 7.28 -17.72
N PHE A 36 5.51 7.64 -16.62
CA PHE A 36 6.95 7.45 -16.42
C PHE A 36 7.19 6.24 -15.52
N ILE A 37 7.75 5.16 -16.08
CA ILE A 37 8.01 3.91 -15.34
C ILE A 37 9.48 3.53 -15.42
N GLY A 38 10.14 3.48 -14.27
CA GLY A 38 11.55 3.09 -14.17
C GLY A 38 12.50 4.12 -14.78
N LYS A 39 13.76 3.71 -14.91
CA LYS A 39 14.78 4.50 -15.62
C LYS A 39 15.31 3.74 -16.82
N TYR A 40 15.74 4.47 -17.83
CA TYR A 40 16.57 3.94 -18.91
C TYR A 40 17.72 4.90 -19.13
N LYS A 41 18.96 4.44 -18.87
CA LYS A 41 20.18 5.26 -19.00
C LYS A 41 20.01 6.65 -18.33
N ASP A 42 19.60 6.63 -17.06
CA ASP A 42 19.34 7.81 -16.21
C ASP A 42 18.19 8.76 -16.62
N THR A 43 17.47 8.47 -17.70
CA THR A 43 16.24 9.20 -18.08
C THR A 43 14.99 8.47 -17.60
N LEU A 44 13.92 9.21 -17.26
CA LEU A 44 12.62 8.63 -16.96
C LEU A 44 12.05 7.99 -18.23
N ARG A 45 11.77 6.68 -18.19
CA ARG A 45 11.24 5.97 -19.35
C ARG A 45 9.75 6.27 -19.50
N LYS A 46 9.39 6.95 -20.60
CA LYS A 46 8.00 7.15 -21.02
C LYS A 46 7.42 5.82 -21.50
N PHE A 47 6.26 5.45 -21.00
CA PHE A 47 5.69 4.12 -21.23
C PHE A 47 4.16 4.19 -21.39
N PRO A 48 3.59 3.70 -22.50
CA PRO A 48 2.13 3.65 -22.67
C PRO A 48 1.49 2.68 -21.67
N TRP A 49 0.38 3.09 -21.06
CA TRP A 49 -0.32 2.25 -20.08
C TRP A 49 -0.78 0.91 -20.64
N GLN A 50 -1.27 0.90 -21.89
CA GLN A 50 -1.65 -0.32 -22.60
C GLN A 50 -0.52 -1.35 -22.72
N ASN A 51 0.74 -0.92 -22.67
CA ASN A 51 1.88 -1.81 -22.78
C ASN A 51 2.36 -2.31 -21.42
N PHE A 52 1.80 -1.80 -20.30
CA PHE A 52 2.25 -2.10 -18.94
C PHE A 52 1.66 -3.42 -18.47
N THR A 53 2.09 -4.46 -19.17
CA THR A 53 1.59 -5.81 -19.04
C THR A 53 2.68 -6.79 -18.66
N PHE A 54 2.31 -7.77 -17.84
CA PHE A 54 3.22 -8.79 -17.34
C PHE A 54 2.63 -10.18 -17.53
N PRO A 55 3.47 -11.23 -17.63
CA PRO A 55 2.96 -12.59 -17.78
C PRO A 55 2.13 -13.01 -16.57
N ALA A 56 1.00 -13.66 -16.81
CA ALA A 56 0.14 -14.24 -15.79
C ALA A 56 -0.30 -15.65 -16.18
N CYS A 57 -0.66 -16.46 -15.17
CA CYS A 57 -1.41 -17.68 -15.42
C CYS A 57 -2.86 -17.31 -15.77
N ASN A 58 -3.51 -18.05 -16.66
CA ASN A 58 -4.91 -17.79 -17.03
C ASN A 58 -5.84 -17.74 -15.80
N LYS A 59 -5.72 -18.74 -14.91
CA LYS A 59 -6.54 -18.83 -13.68
C LYS A 59 -6.33 -17.62 -12.76
N CYS A 60 -5.08 -17.23 -12.53
CA CYS A 60 -4.79 -16.05 -11.71
C CYS A 60 -5.36 -14.79 -12.36
N ASN A 61 -5.19 -14.64 -13.68
CA ASN A 61 -5.67 -13.48 -14.40
C ASN A 61 -7.20 -13.34 -14.32
N GLN A 62 -7.92 -14.45 -14.43
CA GLN A 62 -9.39 -14.48 -14.30
C GLN A 62 -9.85 -14.10 -12.88
N GLU A 63 -9.24 -14.69 -11.85
CA GLU A 63 -9.53 -14.38 -10.44
C GLU A 63 -9.35 -12.88 -10.13
N PHE A 64 -8.27 -12.28 -10.63
CA PHE A 64 -8.02 -10.85 -10.43
C PHE A 64 -8.85 -9.95 -11.34
N ALA A 65 -9.29 -10.41 -12.51
CA ALA A 65 -10.26 -9.69 -13.35
C ALA A 65 -11.62 -9.53 -12.64
N GLU A 66 -12.05 -10.54 -11.88
CA GLU A 66 -13.26 -10.44 -11.05
C GLU A 66 -13.10 -9.40 -9.94
N LEU A 67 -11.97 -9.38 -9.23
CA LEU A 67 -11.65 -8.35 -8.24
C LEU A 67 -11.66 -6.95 -8.87
N GLU A 68 -11.05 -6.79 -10.06
CA GLU A 68 -11.04 -5.52 -10.78
C GLU A 68 -12.43 -5.06 -11.22
N GLY A 69 -13.28 -5.99 -11.66
CA GLY A 69 -14.67 -5.71 -12.01
C GLY A 69 -15.46 -5.16 -10.81
N LYS A 70 -15.28 -5.75 -9.63
CA LYS A 70 -15.88 -5.25 -8.38
C LYS A 70 -15.30 -3.90 -7.96
N ALA A 71 -13.97 -3.74 -8.02
CA ALA A 71 -13.29 -2.50 -7.65
C ALA A 71 -13.72 -1.32 -8.55
N LYS A 72 -14.00 -1.56 -9.83
CA LYS A 72 -14.56 -0.55 -10.74
C LYS A 72 -15.84 0.06 -10.20
N LEU A 73 -16.76 -0.77 -9.69
CA LEU A 73 -18.03 -0.29 -9.13
C LEU A 73 -17.80 0.56 -7.87
N VAL A 74 -16.86 0.17 -7.02
CA VAL A 74 -16.48 0.96 -5.83
C VAL A 74 -15.94 2.32 -6.23
N PHE A 75 -15.07 2.39 -7.25
CA PHE A 75 -14.54 3.66 -7.74
C PHE A 75 -15.59 4.57 -8.34
N ILE A 76 -16.56 4.04 -9.07
CA ILE A 76 -17.69 4.82 -9.58
C ILE A 76 -18.46 5.44 -8.41
N ASN A 77 -18.74 4.67 -7.36
CA ASN A 77 -19.40 5.19 -6.17
C ASN A 77 -18.58 6.28 -5.46
N LEU A 78 -17.26 6.09 -5.34
CA LEU A 78 -16.37 7.10 -4.76
C LEU A 78 -16.35 8.41 -5.56
N LEU A 79 -16.30 8.33 -6.90
CA LEU A 79 -16.33 9.48 -7.81
C LEU A 79 -17.68 10.22 -7.73
N ASP A 80 -18.78 9.46 -7.67
CA ASP A 80 -20.14 9.98 -7.49
C ASP A 80 -20.43 10.42 -6.05
N LYS A 81 -19.48 10.25 -5.12
CA LYS A 81 -19.62 10.54 -3.69
C LYS A 81 -20.82 9.82 -3.05
N LYS A 82 -21.14 8.63 -3.55
CA LYS A 82 -22.18 7.74 -3.01
C LYS A 82 -21.66 7.02 -1.78
N LYS A 83 -22.58 6.63 -0.90
CA LYS A 83 -22.28 5.74 0.23
C LYS A 83 -21.65 4.44 -0.27
N ILE A 84 -20.69 3.92 0.49
CA ILE A 84 -20.03 2.63 0.19
C ILE A 84 -20.10 1.70 1.39
N THR A 85 -20.24 0.40 1.16
CA THR A 85 -20.29 -0.58 2.25
C THR A 85 -18.90 -1.01 2.72
N THR A 86 -18.81 -1.64 3.89
CA THR A 86 -17.57 -2.25 4.42
C THR A 86 -17.01 -3.30 3.48
N GLU A 87 -17.87 -4.07 2.81
CA GLU A 87 -17.47 -5.02 1.77
C GLU A 87 -16.83 -4.32 0.56
N GLN A 88 -17.42 -3.21 0.10
CA GLN A 88 -16.83 -2.38 -0.95
C GLN A 88 -15.48 -1.79 -0.54
N ILE A 89 -15.32 -1.42 0.74
CA ILE A 89 -14.04 -0.94 1.28
C ILE A 89 -13.00 -2.07 1.29
N ASN A 90 -13.37 -3.30 1.69
CA ASN A 90 -12.47 -4.45 1.62
C ASN A 90 -12.02 -4.73 0.18
N ILE A 91 -12.93 -4.67 -0.79
CA ILE A 91 -12.62 -4.80 -2.22
C ILE A 91 -11.63 -3.73 -2.69
N LEU A 92 -11.84 -2.47 -2.28
CA LEU A 92 -10.92 -1.37 -2.59
C LEU A 92 -9.52 -1.63 -2.01
N LEU A 93 -9.44 -2.07 -0.75
CA LEU A 93 -8.18 -2.33 -0.07
C LEU A 93 -7.42 -3.52 -0.68
N ASP A 94 -8.11 -4.60 -1.03
CA ASP A 94 -7.53 -5.74 -1.78
C ASP A 94 -7.01 -5.30 -3.14
N TRP A 95 -7.81 -4.50 -3.85
CA TRP A 95 -7.40 -3.99 -5.15
C TRP A 95 -6.18 -3.05 -5.05
N LEU A 96 -6.10 -2.19 -4.02
CA LEU A 96 -4.93 -1.35 -3.78
C LEU A 96 -3.67 -2.16 -3.48
N ASP A 97 -3.79 -3.27 -2.74
CA ASP A 97 -2.70 -4.22 -2.53
C ASP A 97 -2.22 -4.79 -3.88
N LYS A 98 -3.14 -5.22 -4.75
CA LYS A 98 -2.82 -5.68 -6.09
C LYS A 98 -2.05 -4.64 -6.90
N VAL A 99 -2.54 -3.40 -6.94
CA VAL A 99 -1.90 -2.31 -7.69
C VAL A 99 -0.51 -2.00 -7.13
N ARG A 100 -0.38 -1.84 -5.81
CA ARG A 100 0.89 -1.54 -5.14
C ARG A 100 1.97 -2.58 -5.43
N ILE A 101 1.63 -3.86 -5.23
CA ILE A 101 2.56 -4.97 -5.44
C ILE A 101 2.86 -5.15 -6.94
N GLY A 102 1.84 -4.99 -7.79
CA GLY A 102 1.99 -5.04 -9.24
C GLY A 102 2.94 -3.95 -9.77
N LEU A 103 2.82 -2.71 -9.26
CA LEU A 103 3.72 -1.62 -9.60
C LEU A 103 5.15 -1.98 -9.18
N TRP A 104 5.35 -2.42 -7.93
CA TRP A 104 6.66 -2.84 -7.43
C TRP A 104 7.31 -3.93 -8.29
N LEU A 105 6.59 -5.03 -8.55
CA LEU A 105 7.08 -6.11 -9.42
C LEU A 105 7.38 -5.62 -10.83
N GLY A 106 6.54 -4.74 -11.36
CA GLY A 106 6.72 -4.15 -12.68
C GLY A 106 8.01 -3.34 -12.78
N TYR A 107 8.31 -2.52 -11.77
CA TYR A 107 9.59 -1.80 -11.68
C TYR A 107 10.78 -2.76 -11.64
N LEU A 108 10.73 -3.80 -10.80
CA LEU A 108 11.81 -4.78 -10.68
C LEU A 108 12.07 -5.52 -11.99
N MET A 109 11.01 -5.91 -12.70
CA MET A 109 11.10 -6.59 -13.98
C MET A 109 11.61 -5.69 -15.11
N LEU A 110 11.22 -4.41 -15.13
CA LEU A 110 11.59 -3.44 -16.17
C LEU A 110 13.00 -2.85 -16.02
N ASP A 111 13.43 -2.63 -14.77
CA ASP A 111 14.75 -2.07 -14.46
C ASP A 111 15.87 -3.13 -14.55
N LYS A 112 15.51 -4.41 -14.77
CA LYS A 112 16.45 -5.56 -14.81
C LYS A 112 17.47 -5.51 -13.67
N VAL A 113 17.02 -5.16 -12.46
CA VAL A 113 17.92 -4.98 -11.31
C VAL A 113 18.64 -6.31 -11.05
N ILE A 114 19.91 -6.38 -11.44
CA ILE A 114 20.73 -7.59 -11.34
C ILE A 114 20.79 -7.99 -9.87
N GLY A 115 20.41 -9.23 -9.56
CA GLY A 115 20.45 -9.80 -8.21
C GLY A 115 19.22 -9.53 -7.33
N PHE A 116 18.25 -8.72 -7.75
CA PHE A 116 17.03 -8.52 -6.97
C PHE A 116 15.94 -9.52 -7.39
N LYS A 117 15.74 -10.56 -6.57
CA LYS A 117 14.63 -11.53 -6.72
C LYS A 117 13.46 -11.06 -5.85
N PRO A 118 12.24 -10.89 -6.39
CA PRO A 118 11.08 -10.57 -5.56
C PRO A 118 10.87 -11.63 -4.47
N ASN A 119 10.70 -11.17 -3.23
CA ASN A 119 10.45 -12.06 -2.09
C ASN A 119 9.00 -12.57 -2.05
N PHE A 120 8.09 -11.92 -2.78
CA PHE A 120 6.69 -12.29 -2.88
C PHE A 120 6.08 -11.79 -4.20
N HIS A 121 4.89 -12.28 -4.51
CA HIS A 121 4.06 -11.88 -5.65
C HIS A 121 2.67 -11.44 -5.16
N ILE A 122 1.84 -10.88 -6.06
CA ILE A 122 0.56 -10.24 -5.69
C ILE A 122 -0.31 -11.14 -4.80
N LYS A 123 -0.55 -12.39 -5.21
CA LYS A 123 -1.45 -13.32 -4.50
C LYS A 123 -0.94 -13.69 -3.09
N GLN A 124 0.37 -13.59 -2.86
CA GLN A 124 0.98 -13.96 -1.58
C GLN A 124 0.86 -12.85 -0.52
N ARG A 125 0.44 -11.64 -0.89
CA ARG A 125 0.40 -10.48 0.02
C ARG A 125 -0.92 -9.74 0.03
N LEU A 126 -1.89 -10.17 -0.76
CA LEU A 126 -3.26 -9.66 -0.76
C LEU A 126 -3.92 -9.86 0.61
N GLY A 127 -4.23 -8.79 1.33
CA GLY A 127 -4.92 -8.91 2.62
C GLY A 127 -4.12 -9.67 3.69
N VAL A 128 -2.78 -9.57 3.67
CA VAL A 128 -1.88 -10.24 4.62
C VAL A 128 -1.23 -9.27 5.61
N SER A 129 -1.35 -7.96 5.42
CA SER A 129 -0.71 -6.96 6.29
C SER A 129 -1.65 -5.81 6.58
N ASP A 130 -1.49 -5.20 7.75
CA ASP A 130 -2.24 -4.00 8.11
C ASP A 130 -2.22 -3.00 6.94
N ARG A 131 -3.38 -2.43 6.66
CA ARG A 131 -3.62 -1.64 5.45
C ARG A 131 -4.43 -0.40 5.76
N MET A 132 -4.11 0.66 5.05
CA MET A 132 -4.71 1.97 5.23
C MET A 132 -4.82 2.69 3.89
N VAL A 133 -5.90 3.43 3.72
CA VAL A 133 -6.05 4.38 2.61
C VAL A 133 -6.57 5.70 3.14
N SER A 134 -6.02 6.81 2.64
CA SER A 134 -6.66 8.12 2.77
C SER A 134 -7.15 8.60 1.41
N ILE A 135 -8.39 9.06 1.37
CA ILE A 135 -9.12 9.47 0.16
C ILE A 135 -9.23 10.98 0.16
N HIS A 136 -8.68 11.62 -0.87
CA HIS A 136 -8.64 13.07 -1.05
C HIS A 136 -9.38 13.44 -2.32
N TYR A 137 -10.26 14.44 -2.23
CA TYR A 137 -11.00 14.96 -3.38
C TYR A 137 -10.34 16.24 -3.90
N LEU A 138 -10.21 16.32 -5.22
CA LEU A 138 -9.55 17.40 -5.93
C LEU A 138 -10.59 18.28 -6.64
N ASN A 139 -10.33 19.58 -6.73
CA ASN A 139 -11.26 20.57 -7.27
C ASN A 139 -11.08 20.89 -8.76
N ASP A 140 -10.46 19.98 -9.52
CA ASP A 140 -10.28 20.13 -10.96
C ASP A 140 -10.91 18.99 -11.74
N SER A 141 -11.09 19.23 -13.04
CA SER A 141 -11.66 18.29 -14.01
C SER A 141 -10.58 17.54 -14.80
N GLU A 142 -9.33 17.51 -14.31
CA GLU A 142 -8.27 16.78 -15.01
C GLU A 142 -8.58 15.27 -14.99
N LEU A 143 -8.94 14.75 -16.15
CA LEU A 143 -9.08 13.31 -16.37
C LEU A 143 -7.71 12.68 -16.46
N GLY A 144 -7.49 11.57 -15.76
CA GLY A 144 -6.19 10.90 -15.80
C GLY A 144 -5.92 9.90 -14.70
N ILE A 145 -4.96 9.02 -14.98
CA ILE A 145 -4.37 8.14 -13.98
C ILE A 145 -2.93 8.59 -13.77
N GLY A 146 -2.59 8.84 -12.51
CA GLY A 146 -1.24 9.09 -12.07
C GLY A 146 -0.90 8.18 -10.90
N TYR A 147 0.37 7.80 -10.78
CA TYR A 147 0.89 7.27 -9.53
C TYR A 147 2.20 7.98 -9.24
N SER A 148 2.55 8.03 -7.96
CA SER A 148 3.78 8.69 -7.51
C SER A 148 4.41 7.91 -6.36
N CYS A 149 5.70 8.17 -6.15
CA CYS A 149 6.53 7.64 -5.08
C CYS A 149 6.96 6.17 -5.22
N THR A 150 6.57 5.46 -6.29
CA THR A 150 6.98 4.07 -6.52
C THR A 150 8.35 3.94 -7.17
N GLU A 151 8.85 5.03 -7.77
CA GLU A 151 10.16 5.13 -8.39
C GLU A 151 11.31 5.25 -7.38
N PHE A 152 10.98 5.59 -6.13
CA PHE A 152 11.96 5.83 -5.09
C PHE A 152 12.57 4.52 -4.57
N PRO A 153 13.86 4.53 -4.19
CA PRO A 153 14.53 3.31 -3.74
C PRO A 153 13.88 2.66 -2.51
N ALA A 154 13.29 3.48 -1.62
CA ALA A 154 12.62 2.96 -0.44
C ALA A 154 11.43 2.05 -0.80
N PHE A 155 10.63 2.44 -1.78
CA PHE A 155 9.53 1.61 -2.32
C PHE A 155 10.04 0.32 -2.96
N LYS A 156 11.19 0.37 -3.64
CA LYS A 156 11.81 -0.83 -4.25
C LYS A 156 12.25 -1.86 -3.21
N ILE A 157 12.68 -1.40 -2.02
CA ILE A 157 13.03 -2.29 -0.90
C ILE A 157 11.79 -2.82 -0.20
N SER A 158 10.87 -1.92 0.16
CA SER A 158 9.63 -2.24 0.84
C SER A 158 8.50 -1.49 0.15
N PRO A 159 7.66 -2.17 -0.65
CA PRO A 159 6.58 -1.53 -1.40
C PRO A 159 5.44 -1.14 -0.45
N SER A 160 5.73 -0.23 0.48
CA SER A 160 4.95 0.07 1.68
C SER A 160 3.79 1.01 1.40
N CYS A 161 4.06 2.13 0.73
CA CYS A 161 3.06 3.13 0.39
C CYS A 161 3.33 3.84 -0.93
N PHE A 162 2.26 4.30 -1.55
CA PHE A 162 2.28 5.04 -2.82
C PHE A 162 1.05 5.94 -2.92
N ILE A 163 1.08 6.82 -3.93
CA ILE A 163 -0.08 7.64 -4.30
C ILE A 163 -0.65 7.09 -5.60
N LEU A 164 -1.98 7.00 -5.66
CA LEU A 164 -2.73 6.74 -6.87
C LEU A 164 -3.74 7.86 -7.07
N THR A 165 -3.71 8.50 -8.23
CA THR A 165 -4.65 9.56 -8.60
C THR A 165 -5.45 9.09 -9.79
N ILE A 166 -6.78 9.14 -9.68
CA ILE A 166 -7.73 8.77 -10.73
C ILE A 166 -8.74 9.90 -10.83
N ASN A 167 -8.72 10.61 -11.96
CA ASN A 167 -9.50 11.82 -12.17
C ASN A 167 -9.34 12.78 -10.98
N ASN A 168 -10.43 13.19 -10.35
CA ASN A 168 -10.46 14.11 -9.21
C ASN A 168 -10.30 13.43 -7.84
N ILE A 169 -9.87 12.17 -7.76
CA ILE A 169 -9.59 11.48 -6.49
C ILE A 169 -8.10 11.15 -6.40
N SER A 170 -7.49 11.47 -5.26
CA SER A 170 -6.15 11.00 -4.90
C SER A 170 -6.19 10.12 -3.66
N LEU A 171 -5.61 8.94 -3.79
CA LEU A 171 -5.49 7.93 -2.75
C LEU A 171 -4.04 7.88 -2.30
N PHE A 172 -3.80 8.03 -1.00
CA PHE A 172 -2.58 7.56 -0.37
C PHE A 172 -2.86 6.19 0.23
N ASN A 173 -2.19 5.16 -0.27
CA ASN A 173 -2.29 3.80 0.25
C ASN A 173 -1.03 3.44 1.04
N PHE A 174 -1.21 2.78 2.18
CA PHE A 174 -0.16 2.29 3.05
C PHE A 174 -0.48 0.86 3.50
N SER A 175 0.50 -0.03 3.44
CA SER A 175 0.37 -1.35 4.03
C SER A 175 1.71 -1.89 4.51
N MET A 176 1.72 -2.31 5.77
CA MET A 176 2.90 -2.80 6.48
C MET A 176 2.46 -3.67 7.66
N GLU A 177 3.14 -4.79 7.85
CA GLU A 177 2.79 -5.80 8.86
C GLU A 177 2.86 -5.22 10.28
N PHE A 178 1.75 -5.36 11.03
CA PHE A 178 1.54 -4.87 12.40
C PHE A 178 1.76 -3.36 12.61
N ALA A 179 1.65 -2.54 11.55
CA ALA A 179 1.82 -1.10 11.66
C ALA A 179 0.68 -0.36 12.38
N LEU A 180 -0.52 -0.94 12.40
CA LEU A 180 -1.73 -0.36 12.98
C LEU A 180 -2.13 -1.07 14.28
N SER A 181 -1.89 -2.37 14.35
CA SER A 181 -2.33 -3.31 15.39
C SER A 181 -2.23 -2.75 16.83
N ARG A 182 -1.04 -2.28 17.23
CA ARG A 182 -0.79 -1.75 18.58
C ARG A 182 -1.72 -0.60 18.98
N ARG A 183 -1.95 0.32 18.06
CA ARG A 183 -2.71 1.56 18.31
C ARG A 183 -4.17 1.43 17.95
N MET A 184 -4.55 0.36 17.25
CA MET A 184 -5.93 -0.12 17.15
C MET A 184 -6.32 -1.03 18.32
N GLY A 185 -5.45 -1.24 19.30
CA GLY A 185 -5.77 -2.00 20.52
C GLY A 185 -5.69 -3.52 20.38
N PHE A 186 -5.23 -4.04 19.24
CA PHE A 186 -5.07 -5.48 18.99
C PHE A 186 -3.70 -6.00 19.45
N PRO A 187 -3.53 -7.32 19.59
CA PRO A 187 -2.22 -7.93 19.81
C PRO A 187 -1.21 -7.52 18.73
N PHE A 188 0.04 -7.38 19.12
CA PHE A 188 1.11 -6.94 18.22
C PHE A 188 2.45 -7.52 18.64
N PRO A 189 3.39 -7.74 17.71
CA PRO A 189 4.74 -8.15 18.03
C PRO A 189 5.45 -7.01 18.75
N GLU A 190 6.01 -7.27 19.93
CA GLU A 190 6.93 -6.32 20.58
C GLU A 190 8.18 -6.13 19.72
N LYS A 191 8.64 -7.23 19.13
CA LYS A 191 9.88 -7.29 18.38
C LYS A 191 9.79 -8.26 17.21
N LYS A 192 10.29 -7.78 16.07
CA LYS A 192 10.48 -8.55 14.83
C LYS A 192 11.97 -8.68 14.60
N LEU A 193 12.48 -9.87 14.34
CA LEU A 193 13.91 -10.16 14.20
C LEU A 193 14.20 -10.73 12.80
N VAL A 194 15.24 -10.24 12.13
CA VAL A 194 15.77 -10.92 10.93
C VAL A 194 16.64 -12.09 11.38
N VAL A 195 16.33 -13.29 10.89
CA VAL A 195 17.09 -14.50 11.22
C VAL A 195 18.24 -14.67 10.21
N PRO A 196 19.48 -14.97 10.65
CA PRO A 196 20.62 -15.23 9.75
C PRO A 196 20.32 -16.34 8.75
N ASN A 197 20.78 -16.18 7.51
CA ASN A 197 20.59 -17.15 6.41
C ASN A 197 19.13 -17.49 6.04
N GLU A 198 18.16 -16.89 6.71
CA GLU A 198 16.75 -17.00 6.37
C GLU A 198 16.28 -15.70 5.71
N THR A 199 15.37 -15.83 4.75
CA THR A 199 14.62 -14.68 4.23
C THR A 199 13.49 -14.24 5.16
N MET A 200 13.34 -14.91 6.31
CA MET A 200 12.20 -14.76 7.20
C MET A 200 12.48 -13.80 8.35
N VAL A 201 11.40 -13.17 8.79
CA VAL A 201 11.35 -12.38 10.01
C VAL A 201 10.77 -13.31 11.07
N ARG A 202 11.44 -13.52 12.20
CA ARG A 202 10.87 -14.20 13.37
C ARG A 202 10.18 -13.16 14.26
N ILE A 203 8.98 -13.48 14.74
CA ILE A 203 8.39 -12.75 15.86
C ILE A 203 8.92 -13.36 17.16
N ASP A 204 9.53 -12.52 17.99
CA ASP A 204 10.13 -12.96 19.25
C ASP A 204 9.07 -13.13 20.34
N GLU A 205 8.30 -12.06 20.57
CA GLU A 205 7.22 -12.02 21.56
C GLU A 205 6.06 -11.16 21.04
N PHE A 206 4.83 -11.62 21.28
CA PHE A 206 3.62 -10.80 21.15
C PHE A 206 3.31 -10.13 22.48
N LYS A 207 2.75 -8.90 22.42
CA LYS A 207 2.09 -8.29 23.57
C LYS A 207 0.59 -8.33 23.40
N LYS A 208 -0.09 -8.46 24.53
CA LYS A 208 -1.52 -8.19 24.62
C LYS A 208 -1.81 -6.77 24.11
N GLY A 209 -2.87 -6.64 23.34
CA GLY A 209 -3.38 -5.34 22.89
C GLY A 209 -3.91 -4.51 24.07
N ASN A 210 -4.00 -3.19 23.87
CA ASN A 210 -4.58 -2.29 24.88
C ASN A 210 -6.12 -2.30 24.91
N GLU A 211 -6.77 -3.05 24.00
CA GLU A 211 -8.23 -3.17 23.89
C GLU A 211 -8.95 -1.80 23.74
N ARG A 212 -8.25 -0.83 23.14
CA ARG A 212 -8.77 0.49 22.80
C ARG A 212 -7.99 1.15 21.68
N ILE A 213 -8.64 2.06 20.97
CA ILE A 213 -8.02 2.89 19.96
C ILE A 213 -7.16 3.98 20.61
N MET A 214 -5.97 4.22 20.05
CA MET A 214 -5.05 5.28 20.45
C MET A 214 -4.82 6.26 19.30
N ASN A 215 -5.33 7.48 19.42
CA ASN A 215 -5.16 8.50 18.40
C ASN A 215 -3.83 9.26 18.54
N PRO A 216 -3.15 9.58 17.42
CA PRO A 216 -3.44 9.11 16.05
C PRO A 216 -3.11 7.62 15.89
N ILE A 217 -3.83 6.87 15.03
CA ILE A 217 -3.60 5.42 14.83
C ILE A 217 -2.18 5.13 14.37
N ILE A 218 -1.64 5.95 13.47
CA ILE A 218 -0.22 5.93 13.09
C ILE A 218 0.43 7.19 13.67
N ARG A 219 1.61 7.05 14.28
CA ARG A 219 2.35 8.18 14.88
C ARG A 219 2.81 9.23 13.87
N LYS A 220 2.84 8.90 12.58
CA LYS A 220 3.14 9.86 11.51
C LYS A 220 1.84 10.56 11.08
N PRO A 221 1.82 11.90 11.01
CA PRO A 221 0.64 12.63 10.59
C PRO A 221 0.13 12.19 9.22
N ILE A 222 -1.18 12.15 9.07
CA ILE A 222 -1.85 11.96 7.79
C ILE A 222 -2.52 13.28 7.42
N LEU A 223 -2.49 13.61 6.14
CA LEU A 223 -3.08 14.81 5.59
C LEU A 223 -4.59 14.84 5.91
N LYS A 224 -5.03 15.95 6.50
CA LYS A 224 -6.43 16.23 6.83
C LYS A 224 -7.27 16.48 5.56
N ASP A 225 -8.54 16.77 5.75
CA ASP A 225 -9.53 16.99 4.70
C ASP A 225 -9.68 15.73 3.84
N SER A 226 -9.71 14.59 4.52
CA SER A 226 -9.76 13.27 3.91
C SER A 226 -10.61 12.29 4.71
N ILE A 227 -10.99 11.21 4.04
CA ILE A 227 -11.49 9.99 4.69
C ILE A 227 -10.31 9.06 4.88
N ARG A 228 -10.06 8.60 6.10
CA ARG A 228 -8.97 7.68 6.42
C ARG A 228 -9.56 6.36 6.91
N LEU A 229 -9.26 5.28 6.20
CA LEU A 229 -9.75 3.94 6.48
C LEU A 229 -8.57 3.07 6.90
N TYR A 230 -8.71 2.39 8.03
CA TYR A 230 -7.66 1.59 8.66
C TYR A 230 -8.18 0.18 8.90
N GLN A 231 -7.34 -0.82 8.63
CA GLN A 231 -7.65 -2.21 8.89
C GLN A 231 -6.40 -2.96 9.36
N SER A 232 -6.46 -3.53 10.56
CA SER A 232 -5.42 -4.41 11.06
C SER A 232 -5.64 -5.83 10.53
N ILE A 233 -4.56 -6.53 10.21
CA ILE A 233 -4.56 -7.91 9.74
C ILE A 233 -3.63 -8.72 10.63
N GLN A 234 -4.22 -9.64 11.39
CA GLN A 234 -3.59 -10.47 12.41
C GLN A 234 -3.20 -11.84 11.83
N LYS A 235 -2.55 -11.84 10.66
CA LYS A 235 -2.10 -13.05 9.93
C LYS A 235 -0.58 -13.07 9.84
N PRO A 236 0.15 -13.27 10.96
CA PRO A 236 1.60 -13.27 10.95
C PRO A 236 2.13 -14.35 9.99
N VAL A 237 3.17 -14.00 9.22
CA VAL A 237 3.86 -14.99 8.37
C VAL A 237 4.65 -15.99 9.21
N SER A 238 5.10 -15.57 10.41
CA SER A 238 5.79 -16.42 11.38
C SER A 238 5.34 -16.09 12.81
N GLY A 239 5.27 -17.10 13.67
CA GLY A 239 4.74 -16.97 15.03
C GLY A 239 3.23 -17.19 15.11
N ILE A 240 2.73 -17.37 16.34
CA ILE A 240 1.33 -17.59 16.65
C ILE A 240 0.93 -16.52 17.66
N ILE A 241 -0.21 -15.86 17.44
CA ILE A 241 -0.77 -14.93 18.42
C ILE A 241 -1.30 -15.78 19.58
N PRO A 242 -0.83 -15.59 20.82
CA PRO A 242 -1.30 -16.35 21.97
C PRO A 242 -2.83 -16.21 22.15
N ILE A 243 -3.52 -17.32 22.40
CA ILE A 243 -4.98 -17.39 22.47
C ILE A 243 -5.50 -16.51 23.62
N GLU A 244 -4.75 -16.41 24.71
CA GLU A 244 -5.05 -15.55 25.85
C GLU A 244 -5.05 -14.05 25.52
N TYR A 245 -4.49 -13.65 24.37
CA TYR A 245 -4.54 -12.25 23.89
C TYR A 245 -5.77 -11.96 23.03
N LEU A 246 -6.55 -12.99 22.67
CA LEU A 246 -7.77 -12.89 21.85
C LEU A 246 -9.00 -12.66 22.75
N GLY A 247 -8.96 -11.55 23.48
CA GLY A 247 -10.04 -11.16 24.41
C GLY A 247 -11.31 -10.67 23.72
N LYS A 248 -12.29 -10.22 24.51
CA LYS A 248 -13.57 -9.70 24.02
C LYS A 248 -13.39 -8.64 22.91
N TYR A 249 -12.53 -7.65 23.12
CA TYR A 249 -12.26 -6.60 22.14
C TYR A 249 -11.78 -7.16 20.79
N TYR A 250 -10.96 -8.21 20.80
CA TYR A 250 -10.52 -8.86 19.57
C TYR A 250 -11.74 -9.49 18.86
N ASN A 251 -12.55 -10.26 19.59
CA ASN A 251 -13.69 -10.98 19.03
C ASN A 251 -14.81 -10.03 18.54
N ASP A 252 -14.99 -8.88 19.19
CA ASP A 252 -16.00 -7.89 18.80
C ASP A 252 -15.65 -7.17 17.48
N TYR A 253 -14.36 -7.04 17.15
CA TYR A 253 -13.89 -6.20 16.04
C TYR A 253 -12.97 -6.93 15.04
N MET A 254 -12.93 -8.25 15.04
CA MET A 254 -12.06 -9.05 14.18
C MET A 254 -12.79 -10.25 13.60
N ASP A 255 -12.82 -10.33 12.27
CA ASP A 255 -13.37 -11.45 11.51
C ASP A 255 -12.26 -12.15 10.75
N ASN A 256 -12.06 -13.45 10.98
CA ASN A 256 -11.04 -14.24 10.29
C ASN A 256 -9.63 -13.61 10.32
N ASN A 257 -9.24 -13.06 11.48
CA ASN A 257 -8.00 -12.32 11.69
C ASN A 257 -7.87 -11.01 10.88
N VAL A 258 -8.98 -10.42 10.46
CA VAL A 258 -9.04 -9.13 9.77
C VAL A 258 -9.97 -8.22 10.57
N SER A 259 -9.49 -7.03 10.95
CA SER A 259 -10.31 -6.15 11.78
C SER A 259 -11.48 -5.59 10.98
N HIS A 260 -12.51 -5.15 11.68
CA HIS A 260 -13.48 -4.20 11.11
C HIS A 260 -12.74 -2.94 10.63
N ILE A 261 -13.34 -2.22 9.69
CA ILE A 261 -12.75 -0.99 9.16
C ILE A 261 -12.92 0.11 10.19
N TYR A 262 -11.82 0.65 10.71
CA TYR A 262 -11.86 1.88 11.48
C TYR A 262 -11.80 3.07 10.52
N CYS A 263 -12.74 4.01 10.65
CA CYS A 263 -12.85 5.20 9.84
C CYS A 263 -12.55 6.46 10.66
N GLU A 264 -11.81 7.38 10.06
CA GLU A 264 -11.76 8.78 10.45
C GLU A 264 -12.20 9.63 9.25
N ASN A 265 -13.42 10.15 9.29
CA ASN A 265 -13.97 10.95 8.19
C ASN A 265 -13.96 12.43 8.58
N ASP A 266 -13.06 13.22 7.98
CA ASP A 266 -12.99 14.66 8.26
C ASP A 266 -14.20 15.44 7.76
N PHE A 267 -15.00 14.88 6.84
CA PHE A 267 -16.16 15.54 6.24
C PHE A 267 -17.43 15.36 7.07
N THR A 268 -17.66 14.15 7.61
CA THR A 268 -18.82 13.84 8.46
C THR A 268 -18.52 13.95 9.95
N LYS A 269 -17.23 14.01 10.33
CA LYS A 269 -16.75 13.93 11.72
C LYS A 269 -17.09 12.59 12.39
N GLU A 270 -17.28 11.54 11.59
CA GLU A 270 -17.43 10.17 12.08
C GLU A 270 -16.07 9.54 12.37
N TYR A 271 -15.93 8.97 13.57
CA TYR A 271 -14.73 8.31 14.04
C TYR A 271 -15.13 7.01 14.76
N GLY A 272 -14.65 5.86 14.28
CA GLY A 272 -15.01 4.57 14.87
C GLY A 272 -14.88 3.39 13.91
N PHE A 273 -15.14 2.20 14.41
CA PHE A 273 -15.35 1.03 13.55
C PHE A 273 -16.68 1.21 12.80
N LEU A 274 -16.66 0.96 11.49
CA LEU A 274 -17.85 1.00 10.64
C LEU A 274 -18.69 -0.26 10.88
N GLU A 275 -19.99 -0.08 11.07
CA GLU A 275 -20.94 -1.19 11.16
C GLU A 275 -21.19 -1.81 9.78
N ASP A 276 -21.56 -1.01 8.78
CA ASP A 276 -21.80 -1.49 7.42
C ASP A 276 -21.55 -0.44 6.34
N ILE A 277 -21.95 0.81 6.56
CA ILE A 277 -21.92 1.84 5.51
C ILE A 277 -21.02 3.01 5.93
N LEU A 278 -20.23 3.49 4.99
CA LEU A 278 -19.53 4.77 5.03
C LEU A 278 -20.32 5.82 4.25
N ASP A 279 -20.68 6.92 4.93
CA ASP A 279 -21.11 8.14 4.25
C ASP A 279 -19.90 8.97 3.85
N ILE A 280 -19.78 9.31 2.56
CA ILE A 280 -18.69 10.16 2.05
C ILE A 280 -18.85 11.60 2.56
N GLY A 281 -20.08 12.05 2.84
CA GLY A 281 -20.38 13.41 3.22
C GLY A 281 -20.18 14.40 2.08
N LYS A 282 -19.74 15.62 2.42
CA LYS A 282 -19.41 16.69 1.45
C LYS A 282 -17.91 16.95 1.46
N PRO A 283 -17.13 16.32 0.58
CA PRO A 283 -15.69 16.48 0.56
C PRO A 283 -15.26 17.93 0.36
N VAL A 284 -14.25 18.35 1.11
CA VAL A 284 -13.52 19.59 0.81
C VAL A 284 -12.62 19.31 -0.38
N GLU A 285 -12.98 19.88 -1.53
CA GLU A 285 -12.18 19.71 -2.74
C GLU A 285 -10.99 20.68 -2.75
N THR A 286 -9.80 20.14 -2.98
CA THR A 286 -8.54 20.88 -2.85
C THR A 286 -7.79 20.97 -4.18
N LYS A 287 -6.95 22.00 -4.33
CA LYS A 287 -6.14 22.18 -5.55
C LYS A 287 -5.17 21.01 -5.73
N ARG A 288 -5.29 20.27 -6.84
CA ARG A 288 -4.43 19.11 -7.18
C ARG A 288 -2.96 19.33 -6.96
N SER A 289 -2.40 20.42 -7.49
CA SER A 289 -0.95 20.66 -7.37
C SER A 289 -0.50 20.80 -5.91
N LEU A 290 -1.32 21.42 -5.05
CA LEU A 290 -1.04 21.55 -3.63
C LEU A 290 -1.20 20.20 -2.90
N THR A 291 -2.30 19.49 -3.17
CA THR A 291 -2.62 18.22 -2.51
C THR A 291 -1.61 17.14 -2.90
N LEU A 292 -1.29 16.99 -4.19
CA LEU A 292 -0.26 16.05 -4.64
C LEU A 292 1.12 16.39 -4.08
N LYS A 293 1.48 17.68 -3.95
CA LYS A 293 2.73 18.09 -3.29
C LYS A 293 2.78 17.62 -1.83
N LYS A 294 1.71 17.84 -1.07
CA LYS A 294 1.59 17.42 0.34
C LYS A 294 1.60 15.89 0.48
N LEU A 295 0.81 15.20 -0.35
CA LEU A 295 0.77 13.73 -0.38
C LEU A 295 2.13 13.13 -0.75
N THR A 296 2.86 13.73 -1.69
CA THR A 296 4.21 13.26 -2.07
C THR A 296 5.15 13.35 -0.88
N ILE A 297 5.15 14.47 -0.16
CA ILE A 297 5.96 14.61 1.07
C ILE A 297 5.55 13.55 2.09
N GLN A 298 4.26 13.42 2.40
CA GLN A 298 3.76 12.42 3.35
C GLN A 298 4.17 11.01 2.95
N THR A 299 4.03 10.65 1.68
CA THR A 299 4.34 9.30 1.18
C THR A 299 5.82 8.99 1.35
N LEU A 300 6.71 9.92 1.01
CA LEU A 300 8.15 9.75 1.20
C LEU A 300 8.53 9.68 2.69
N GLU A 301 7.87 10.47 3.55
CA GLU A 301 8.05 10.40 5.00
C GLU A 301 7.59 9.05 5.56
N TYR A 302 6.50 8.48 5.03
CA TYR A 302 6.01 7.14 5.39
C TYR A 302 6.93 6.02 4.88
N GLN A 303 7.49 6.15 3.68
CA GLN A 303 8.48 5.20 3.19
C GLN A 303 9.74 5.21 4.07
N ILE A 304 10.19 6.40 4.52
CA ILE A 304 11.28 6.53 5.48
C ILE A 304 10.90 5.86 6.80
N PHE A 305 9.72 6.18 7.35
CA PHE A 305 9.19 5.57 8.57
C PHE A 305 9.20 4.04 8.52
N CYS A 306 8.80 3.46 7.39
CA CYS A 306 8.83 2.02 7.19
C CYS A 306 10.23 1.43 7.28
N LEU A 307 11.24 2.16 6.76
CA LEU A 307 12.62 1.71 6.74
C LEU A 307 13.39 2.01 8.03
N SER A 308 12.96 3.00 8.82
CA SER A 308 13.67 3.42 10.02
C SER A 308 13.04 2.90 11.31
N GLU A 309 11.71 2.77 11.37
CA GLU A 309 10.99 2.51 12.61
C GLU A 309 10.18 1.20 12.57
N LEU A 310 9.77 0.72 11.39
CA LEU A 310 8.97 -0.51 11.25
C LEU A 310 9.74 -1.72 10.70
N GLN A 311 11.03 -1.56 10.38
CA GLN A 311 11.86 -2.69 9.97
C GLN A 311 12.08 -3.66 11.14
N PRO A 312 12.22 -4.96 10.86
CA PRO A 312 12.72 -5.90 11.86
C PRO A 312 14.13 -5.53 12.34
N SER A 313 14.44 -5.84 13.59
CA SER A 313 15.78 -5.70 14.17
C SER A 313 16.76 -6.66 13.50
N PHE A 314 18.00 -6.19 13.32
CA PHE A 314 19.12 -6.96 12.76
C PHE A 314 20.05 -7.54 13.82
N GLU A 315 19.68 -7.49 15.11
CA GLU A 315 20.57 -7.88 16.21
C GLU A 315 21.05 -9.33 16.20
N LEU A 316 20.32 -10.23 15.53
CA LEU A 316 20.74 -11.63 15.37
C LEU A 316 21.78 -11.81 14.25
N LEU A 317 21.98 -10.80 13.40
CA LEU A 317 22.97 -10.84 12.32
C LEU A 317 24.37 -10.51 12.83
N ASP A 318 25.40 -10.90 12.09
CA ASP A 318 26.76 -10.52 12.45
C ASP A 318 27.01 -9.00 12.28
N LYS A 319 28.04 -8.48 12.96
CA LYS A 319 28.35 -7.03 12.94
C LYS A 319 28.60 -6.49 11.53
N LYS A 320 29.16 -7.30 10.62
CA LYS A 320 29.48 -6.90 9.25
C LYS A 320 28.19 -6.78 8.43
N GLU A 321 27.29 -7.75 8.53
CA GLU A 321 25.98 -7.74 7.90
C GLU A 321 25.10 -6.60 8.40
N ILE A 322 25.06 -6.38 9.72
CA ILE A 322 24.35 -5.25 10.34
C ILE A 322 24.86 -3.94 9.74
N SER A 323 26.18 -3.75 9.69
CA SER A 323 26.80 -2.53 9.15
C SER A 323 26.45 -2.31 7.68
N LEU A 324 26.52 -3.36 6.85
CA LEU A 324 26.17 -3.31 5.43
C LEU A 324 24.70 -2.95 5.21
N ARG A 325 23.78 -3.63 5.91
CA ARG A 325 22.35 -3.35 5.83
C ARG A 325 22.05 -1.93 6.28
N ASN A 326 22.56 -1.51 7.44
CA ASN A 326 22.35 -0.15 7.95
C ASN A 326 22.86 0.91 6.97
N LYS A 327 24.04 0.71 6.38
CA LYS A 327 24.57 1.60 5.34
C LYS A 327 23.65 1.67 4.12
N PHE A 328 23.12 0.52 3.68
CA PHE A 328 22.19 0.42 2.56
C PHE A 328 20.86 1.16 2.82
N TYR A 329 20.20 0.91 3.96
CA TYR A 329 18.95 1.59 4.33
C TYR A 329 19.15 3.09 4.52
N ARG A 330 20.20 3.52 5.23
CA ARG A 330 20.54 4.94 5.43
C ARG A 330 20.68 5.68 4.11
N LYS A 331 21.34 5.08 3.11
CA LYS A 331 21.46 5.67 1.77
C LYS A 331 20.10 5.90 1.12
N GLN A 332 19.17 4.94 1.20
CA GLN A 332 17.83 5.13 0.61
C GLN A 332 17.01 6.17 1.35
N ILE A 333 17.08 6.19 2.68
CA ILE A 333 16.44 7.22 3.51
C ILE A 333 16.94 8.61 3.12
N GLN A 334 18.25 8.79 2.95
CA GLN A 334 18.85 10.07 2.55
C GLN A 334 18.37 10.54 1.17
N ILE A 335 18.15 9.63 0.22
CA ILE A 335 17.60 9.97 -1.11
C ILE A 335 16.18 10.54 -0.97
N ASN A 336 15.30 9.86 -0.24
CA ASN A 336 13.94 10.35 0.00
C ASN A 336 13.95 11.68 0.75
N GLN A 337 14.78 11.83 1.79
CA GLN A 337 14.93 13.08 2.55
C GLN A 337 15.40 14.25 1.68
N SER A 338 16.39 14.02 0.81
CA SER A 338 16.89 15.03 -0.13
C SER A 338 15.78 15.49 -1.08
N TYR A 339 14.98 14.56 -1.58
CA TYR A 339 13.84 14.91 -2.45
C TYR A 339 12.77 15.70 -1.70
N ILE A 340 12.40 15.29 -0.48
CA ILE A 340 11.47 16.05 0.37
C ILE A 340 11.96 17.50 0.57
N LYS A 341 13.25 17.70 0.87
CA LYS A 341 13.84 19.04 1.01
C LYS A 341 13.67 19.87 -0.27
N LYS A 342 13.92 19.28 -1.44
CA LYS A 342 13.73 19.96 -2.74
C LYS A 342 12.27 20.34 -3.00
N ILE A 343 11.31 19.48 -2.68
CA ILE A 343 9.88 19.82 -2.82
C ILE A 343 9.50 20.99 -1.89
N LYS A 344 9.96 20.95 -0.63
CA LYS A 344 9.66 21.99 0.37
C LYS A 344 10.28 23.35 -0.01
N GLN A 345 11.39 23.38 -0.74
CA GLN A 345 12.07 24.60 -1.20
C GLN A 345 11.46 25.24 -2.44
N LYS A 346 10.85 24.46 -3.35
CA LYS A 346 10.12 25.02 -4.51
C LYS A 346 8.84 25.67 -3.98
N ARG A 347 8.82 27.00 -3.88
CA ARG A 347 7.63 27.78 -3.49
C ARG A 347 6.56 27.65 -4.57
#